data_AF-A0A4Y8K3Z6-F1
#
_entry.id   AF-A0A4Y8K3Z6-F1
#
_cell.length_a   1.000
_cell.length_b   1.000
_cell.length_c   1.000
_cell.angle_alpha   90.00
_cell.angle_beta   90.00
_cell.angle_gamma   90.00
#
_symmetry.space_group_name_H-M   'P 1'
#
loop_
_entity.id
_entity.type
_entity.pdbx_description
1 polymer ?
#
loop_
_entity_poly.entity_id
_entity_poly.type
_entity_poly.pdbx_seq_one_letter_code
_entity_poly.pdbx_strand_id
1 'polypeptide(L)'
;MSTATFTDLLRKPKEVLAHIDEGQVRITRRDGDDLVILRGHDLDVLEKGVALSSRLIRAIGRNTGDVAAALTDLFAWTGEFTPGELRAYAAEIEQLVYAASELGTFERLLRAQQEWKETAVAYAMGMRPVEPVELAAVPVRVNRP
;
A
#
# COMPACT_ATOMS: atom_id res chain seq x y z
N MET A 1 11.20 -17.43 -3.17
CA MET A 1 11.62 -17.86 -1.82
C MET A 1 12.73 -18.90 -2.00
N SER A 2 13.92 -18.60 -1.49
CA SER A 2 15.04 -19.55 -1.48
C SER A 2 15.08 -20.31 -0.16
N THR A 3 15.81 -21.43 -0.14
CA THR A 3 15.95 -22.29 1.05
C THR A 3 17.42 -22.55 1.32
N ALA A 4 17.84 -22.49 2.58
CA ALA A 4 19.18 -22.86 3.05
C ALA A 4 19.07 -23.63 4.37
N THR A 5 20.10 -24.39 4.74
CA THR A 5 20.12 -25.05 6.07
C THR A 5 20.64 -24.09 7.15
N PHE A 6 20.32 -24.37 8.41
CA PHE A 6 20.94 -23.65 9.53
C PHE A 6 22.47 -23.78 9.53
N THR A 7 23.01 -24.92 9.07
CA THR A 7 24.45 -25.11 8.90
C THR A 7 25.03 -24.19 7.83
N ASP A 8 24.33 -23.98 6.71
CA ASP A 8 24.76 -23.05 5.65
C ASP A 8 24.76 -21.61 6.16
N LEU A 9 23.75 -21.21 6.92
CA LEU A 9 23.69 -19.89 7.56
C LEU A 9 24.89 -19.65 8.48
N LEU A 10 25.28 -20.65 9.27
CA LEU A 10 26.44 -20.55 10.18
C LEU A 10 27.79 -20.55 9.45
N ARG A 11 27.93 -21.39 8.41
CA ARG A 11 29.21 -21.57 7.70
C ARG A 11 29.44 -20.51 6.63
N LYS A 12 28.38 -20.07 5.96
CA LYS A 12 28.41 -19.19 4.79
C LYS A 12 27.35 -18.10 4.85
N PRO A 13 27.32 -17.27 5.93
CA PRO A 13 26.25 -16.29 6.12
C PRO A 13 26.13 -15.31 4.96
N LYS A 14 27.24 -14.86 4.36
CA LYS A 14 27.21 -13.92 3.23
C LYS A 14 26.53 -14.49 1.98
N GLU A 15 26.75 -15.77 1.68
CA GLU A 15 26.10 -16.43 0.54
C GLU A 15 24.59 -16.56 0.79
N VAL A 16 24.19 -16.95 2.00
CA VAL A 16 22.77 -17.07 2.37
C VAL A 16 22.07 -15.70 2.36
N LEU A 17 22.72 -14.66 2.90
CA LEU A 17 22.15 -13.31 2.94
C LEU A 17 22.07 -12.65 1.55
N ALA A 18 22.93 -13.03 0.59
CA ALA A 18 22.88 -12.49 -0.77
C ALA A 18 21.55 -12.79 -1.47
N HIS A 19 20.85 -13.86 -1.09
CA HIS A 19 19.54 -14.20 -1.63
C HIS A 19 18.40 -13.38 -1.04
N ILE A 20 18.63 -12.59 0.02
CA ILE A 20 17.58 -11.76 0.66
C ILE A 20 17.14 -10.61 -0.26
N ASP A 21 18.05 -10.11 -1.09
CA ASP A 21 17.73 -9.04 -2.04
C ASP A 21 16.71 -9.50 -3.11
N GLU A 22 16.65 -10.81 -3.37
CA GLU A 22 15.72 -11.46 -4.29
C GLU A 22 14.41 -11.92 -3.60
N GLY A 23 14.37 -11.92 -2.27
CA GLY A 23 13.18 -12.25 -1.48
C GLY A 23 13.48 -13.02 -0.19
N GLN A 24 12.43 -13.59 0.40
CA GLN A 24 12.56 -14.30 1.69
C GLN A 24 13.40 -15.57 1.57
N VAL A 25 14.21 -15.83 2.61
CA VAL A 25 15.03 -17.04 2.74
C VAL A 25 14.48 -17.91 3.87
N ARG A 26 14.14 -19.16 3.57
CA ARG A 26 13.73 -20.16 4.56
C ARG A 26 14.95 -20.93 5.05
N ILE A 27 15.15 -20.97 6.36
CA ILE A 27 16.26 -21.66 7.02
C ILE A 27 15.73 -22.92 7.69
N THR A 28 16.09 -24.09 7.14
CA THR A 28 15.65 -25.37 7.70
C THR A 28 16.48 -25.76 8.92
N ARG A 29 15.80 -26.31 9.92
CA ARG A 29 16.40 -26.74 11.19
C ARG A 29 16.14 -28.22 11.42
N ARG A 30 17.12 -28.91 12.00
CA ARG A 30 17.04 -30.36 12.27
C ARG A 30 16.09 -30.67 13.43
N ASP A 31 16.14 -29.83 14.46
CA ASP A 31 15.50 -30.07 15.76
C ASP A 31 14.49 -28.95 16.11
N GLY A 32 13.83 -28.36 15.12
CA GLY A 32 12.82 -27.34 15.34
C GLY A 32 12.23 -26.78 14.05
N ASP A 33 11.28 -25.86 14.19
CA ASP A 33 10.63 -25.22 13.05
C ASP A 33 11.62 -24.38 12.23
N ASP A 34 11.31 -24.28 10.93
CA ASP A 34 12.03 -23.45 9.99
C ASP A 34 12.00 -21.98 10.43
N LEU A 35 13.12 -21.29 10.25
CA LEU A 35 13.17 -19.83 10.40
C LEU A 35 12.96 -19.18 9.04
N VAL A 36 12.40 -17.99 9.01
CA VAL A 36 12.32 -17.17 7.80
C VAL A 36 13.10 -15.89 8.05
N ILE A 37 14.07 -15.61 7.17
CA ILE A 37 14.77 -14.33 7.14
C ILE A 37 14.09 -13.50 6.05
N LEU A 38 13.61 -12.33 6.44
CA LEU A 38 13.02 -11.33 5.57
C LEU A 38 13.64 -9.96 5.85
N ARG A 39 13.57 -9.06 4.86
CA ARG A 39 13.97 -7.67 5.06
C ARG A 39 13.02 -7.02 6.05
N GLY A 40 13.54 -6.17 6.94
CA GLY A 40 12.72 -5.46 7.92
C GLY A 40 11.58 -4.65 7.29
N HIS A 41 11.85 -4.02 6.13
CA HIS A 41 10.82 -3.34 5.34
C HIS A 41 9.66 -4.27 4.95
N ASP A 42 9.97 -5.49 4.50
CA ASP A 42 8.94 -6.43 4.04
C ASP A 42 8.10 -6.93 5.24
N LEU A 43 8.71 -7.06 6.41
CA LEU A 43 7.99 -7.36 7.66
C LEU A 43 7.04 -6.22 8.03
N ASP A 44 7.53 -4.99 8.00
CA ASP A 44 6.75 -3.78 8.26
C ASP A 44 5.54 -3.67 7.33
N VAL A 45 5.73 -3.95 6.04
CA VAL A 45 4.66 -3.95 5.04
C VAL A 45 3.63 -5.03 5.35
N LEU A 46 4.07 -6.24 5.68
CA LEU A 46 3.19 -7.34 6.03
C LEU A 46 2.34 -6.99 7.26
N GLU A 47 2.96 -6.51 8.33
CA GLU A 47 2.27 -6.16 9.58
C GLU A 47 1.27 -5.02 9.38
N LYS A 48 1.69 -3.92 8.74
CA LYS A 48 0.82 -2.77 8.47
C LYS A 48 -0.32 -3.14 7.52
N GLY A 49 -0.01 -3.94 6.50
CA GLY A 49 -0.96 -4.44 5.52
C GLY A 49 -2.05 -5.28 6.15
N VAL A 50 -1.68 -6.31 6.92
CA VAL A 50 -2.62 -7.18 7.63
C VAL A 50 -3.49 -6.38 8.61
N ALA A 51 -2.90 -5.43 9.35
CA ALA A 51 -3.62 -4.59 10.29
C ALA A 51 -4.62 -3.64 9.59
N LEU A 52 -4.26 -3.08 8.43
CA LEU A 52 -5.17 -2.26 7.63
C LEU A 52 -6.31 -3.11 7.04
N SER A 53 -5.99 -4.20 6.36
CA SER A 53 -6.99 -5.09 5.75
C SER A 53 -7.97 -5.63 6.78
N SER A 54 -7.50 -6.02 7.96
CA SER A 54 -8.38 -6.50 9.05
C SER A 54 -9.37 -5.45 9.51
N ARG A 55 -8.95 -4.17 9.62
CA ARG A 55 -9.84 -3.06 9.96
C ARG A 55 -10.86 -2.78 8.85
N LEU A 56 -10.41 -2.81 7.59
CA LEU A 56 -11.26 -2.62 6.41
C LEU A 56 -12.33 -3.71 6.32
N ILE A 57 -11.95 -4.99 6.35
CA ILE A 57 -12.89 -6.12 6.29
C ILE A 57 -13.94 -6.03 7.41
N ARG A 58 -13.51 -5.71 8.63
CA ARG A 58 -14.43 -5.50 9.76
C ARG A 58 -15.40 -4.34 9.50
N ALA A 59 -14.92 -3.22 8.99
CA ALA A 59 -15.76 -2.05 8.73
C ALA A 59 -16.75 -2.29 7.57
N ILE A 60 -16.28 -2.92 6.49
CA ILE A 60 -17.10 -3.32 5.34
C ILE A 60 -18.20 -4.28 5.79
N GLY A 61 -17.87 -5.27 6.60
CA GLY A 61 -18.85 -6.20 7.18
C GLY A 61 -19.92 -5.49 8.03
N ARG A 62 -19.54 -4.49 8.84
CA ARG A 62 -20.49 -3.69 9.64
C ARG A 62 -21.38 -2.80 8.79
N ASN A 63 -20.89 -2.33 7.65
CA ASN A 63 -21.62 -1.49 6.71
C ASN A 63 -22.28 -2.30 5.58
N THR A 64 -22.55 -3.60 5.80
CA THR A 64 -23.27 -4.47 4.85
C THR A 64 -22.67 -4.48 3.43
N GLY A 65 -21.34 -4.36 3.32
CA GLY A 65 -20.64 -4.33 2.04
C GLY A 65 -20.44 -2.94 1.44
N ASP A 66 -20.97 -1.88 2.05
CA ASP A 66 -20.71 -0.50 1.60
C ASP A 66 -19.30 -0.06 2.01
N VAL A 67 -18.39 -0.07 1.05
CA VAL A 67 -16.97 0.29 1.25
C VAL A 67 -16.82 1.78 1.53
N ALA A 68 -17.60 2.65 0.89
CA ALA A 68 -17.50 4.10 1.10
C ALA A 68 -17.95 4.50 2.52
N ALA A 69 -19.04 3.89 3.00
CA ALA A 69 -19.49 4.03 4.39
C ALA A 69 -18.44 3.47 5.36
N ALA A 70 -17.90 2.28 5.08
CA ALA A 70 -16.86 1.67 5.90
C ALA A 70 -15.58 2.51 6.02
N LEU A 71 -15.15 3.15 4.92
CA LEU A 71 -14.01 4.06 4.93
C LEU A 71 -14.29 5.30 5.78
N THR A 72 -15.49 5.86 5.67
CA THR A 72 -15.90 7.02 6.47
C THR A 72 -15.96 6.71 7.97
N ASP A 73 -16.38 5.51 8.33
CA ASP A 73 -16.34 5.02 9.72
C ASP A 73 -14.92 4.85 10.27
N LEU A 74 -13.97 4.47 9.42
CA LEU A 74 -12.59 4.19 9.81
C LEU A 74 -11.73 5.45 9.86
N PHE A 75 -12.00 6.40 8.98
CA PHE A 75 -11.08 7.47 8.65
C PHE A 75 -11.80 8.81 8.60
N ALA A 76 -11.80 9.55 9.71
CA ALA A 76 -12.49 10.84 9.79
C ALA A 76 -12.05 11.87 8.73
N TRP A 77 -10.82 11.75 8.20
CA TRP A 77 -10.30 12.65 7.16
C TRP A 77 -10.95 12.43 5.78
N THR A 78 -11.74 11.36 5.57
CA THR A 78 -12.50 11.21 4.32
C THR A 78 -13.59 12.27 4.15
N GLY A 79 -13.93 13.01 5.22
CA GLY A 79 -14.82 14.17 5.15
C GLY A 79 -14.33 15.31 4.26
N GLU A 80 -13.05 15.33 3.88
CA GLU A 80 -12.50 16.32 2.94
C GLU A 80 -12.90 16.06 1.48
N PHE A 81 -13.33 14.83 1.18
CA PHE A 81 -13.65 14.39 -0.18
C PHE A 81 -15.08 14.71 -0.59
N THR A 82 -15.24 15.00 -1.88
CA THR A 82 -16.54 14.96 -2.53
C THR A 82 -17.08 13.53 -2.57
N PRO A 83 -18.41 13.34 -2.76
CA PRO A 83 -18.96 12.00 -2.94
C PRO A 83 -18.36 11.24 -4.14
N GLY A 84 -17.88 11.94 -5.17
CA GLY A 84 -17.22 11.34 -6.33
C GLY A 84 -15.85 10.77 -5.98
N GLU A 85 -15.03 11.55 -5.29
CA GLU A 85 -13.70 11.14 -4.83
C GLU A 85 -13.78 10.01 -3.80
N LEU A 86 -14.73 10.07 -2.86
CA LEU A 86 -14.95 9.00 -1.90
C LEU A 86 -15.29 7.67 -2.58
N ARG A 87 -16.09 7.70 -3.65
CA ARG A 87 -16.38 6.49 -4.44
C ARG A 87 -15.16 5.97 -5.19
N ALA A 88 -14.33 6.87 -5.74
CA ALA A 88 -13.09 6.49 -6.40
C ALA A 88 -12.11 5.83 -5.41
N TYR A 89 -11.94 6.45 -4.23
CA TYR A 89 -11.16 5.91 -3.13
C TYR A 89 -11.67 4.53 -2.69
N ALA A 90 -12.99 4.39 -2.51
CA ALA A 90 -13.60 3.12 -2.14
C ALA A 90 -13.35 2.00 -3.15
N ALA A 91 -13.56 2.28 -4.44
CA ALA A 91 -13.35 1.30 -5.50
C ALA A 91 -11.88 0.85 -5.60
N GLU A 92 -10.94 1.79 -5.48
CA GLU A 92 -9.52 1.46 -5.50
C GLU A 92 -9.10 0.62 -4.29
N ILE A 93 -9.50 1.00 -3.07
CA ILE A 93 -9.16 0.24 -1.87
C ILE A 93 -9.78 -1.15 -1.89
N GLU A 94 -11.03 -1.29 -2.32
CA GLU A 94 -11.68 -2.59 -2.46
C GLU A 94 -10.87 -3.51 -3.39
N GLN A 95 -10.52 -3.02 -4.57
CA GLN A 95 -9.71 -3.78 -5.53
C GLN A 95 -8.35 -4.17 -4.93
N LEU A 96 -7.67 -3.24 -4.25
CA LEU A 96 -6.34 -3.47 -3.69
C LEU A 96 -6.35 -4.43 -2.49
N VAL A 97 -7.41 -4.45 -1.68
CA VAL A 97 -7.56 -5.43 -0.59
C VAL A 97 -7.65 -6.85 -1.14
N TYR A 98 -8.47 -7.07 -2.16
CA TYR A 98 -8.59 -8.39 -2.78
C TYR A 98 -7.29 -8.81 -3.47
N ALA A 99 -6.69 -7.91 -4.26
CA ALA A 99 -5.41 -8.18 -4.92
C ALA A 99 -4.29 -8.49 -3.91
N ALA A 100 -4.22 -7.76 -2.79
CA ALA A 100 -3.24 -8.00 -1.74
C ALA A 100 -3.42 -9.38 -1.08
N SER A 101 -4.67 -9.82 -0.91
CA SER A 101 -4.99 -11.13 -0.34
C SER A 101 -4.57 -12.30 -1.25
N GLU A 102 -4.70 -12.13 -2.57
CA GLU A 102 -4.30 -13.15 -3.56
C GLU A 102 -2.79 -13.19 -3.76
N LEU A 103 -2.14 -12.02 -3.77
CA LEU A 103 -0.71 -11.90 -4.11
C LEU A 103 0.21 -11.98 -2.88
N GLY A 104 -0.33 -11.84 -1.67
CA GLY A 104 0.46 -11.85 -0.42
C GLY A 104 1.38 -10.62 -0.24
N THR A 105 1.08 -9.53 -0.95
CA THR A 105 1.83 -8.26 -0.95
C THR A 105 0.86 -7.11 -0.67
N PHE A 106 1.25 -6.18 0.22
CA PHE A 106 0.38 -5.09 0.68
C PHE A 106 0.90 -3.71 0.28
N GLU A 107 2.01 -3.65 -0.46
CA GLU A 107 2.70 -2.41 -0.83
C GLU A 107 1.77 -1.46 -1.58
N ARG A 108 1.01 -1.98 -2.55
CA ARG A 108 0.07 -1.15 -3.34
C ARG A 108 -1.08 -0.65 -2.48
N LEU A 109 -1.64 -1.50 -1.62
CA LEU A 109 -2.71 -1.11 -0.70
C LEU A 109 -2.26 -0.01 0.26
N LEU A 110 -1.10 -0.18 0.89
CA LEU A 110 -0.55 0.79 1.83
C LEU A 110 -0.19 2.11 1.15
N ARG A 111 0.36 2.04 -0.07
CA ARG A 111 0.65 3.22 -0.89
C ARG A 111 -0.61 4.00 -1.21
N ALA A 112 -1.62 3.36 -1.80
CA ALA A 112 -2.87 4.02 -2.15
C ALA A 112 -3.53 4.65 -0.92
N GLN A 113 -3.58 3.90 0.21
CA GLN A 113 -4.09 4.42 1.47
C GLN A 113 -3.38 5.71 1.93
N GLN A 114 -2.06 5.78 1.73
CA GLN A 114 -1.26 6.95 2.10
C GLN A 114 -1.48 8.11 1.11
N GLU A 115 -1.53 7.84 -0.20
CA GLU A 115 -1.76 8.84 -1.25
C GLU A 115 -3.13 9.52 -1.10
N TRP A 116 -4.18 8.75 -0.78
CA TRP A 116 -5.50 9.31 -0.46
C TRP A 116 -5.47 10.18 0.80
N LYS A 117 -4.79 9.74 1.85
CA LYS A 117 -4.63 10.55 3.06
C LYS A 117 -3.87 11.86 2.78
N GLU A 118 -2.82 11.81 1.96
CA GLU A 118 -2.06 12.99 1.55
C GLU A 118 -2.93 13.97 0.75
N THR A 119 -3.79 13.45 -0.13
CA THR A 119 -4.78 14.26 -0.86
C THR A 119 -5.73 14.97 0.10
N ALA A 120 -6.27 14.27 1.10
CA ALA A 120 -7.13 14.88 2.11
C ALA A 120 -6.39 15.94 2.96
N VAL A 121 -5.11 15.70 3.30
CA VAL A 121 -4.28 16.69 3.99
C VAL A 121 -4.08 17.95 3.13
N ALA A 122 -3.85 17.79 1.83
CA ALA A 122 -3.75 18.92 0.91
C ALA A 122 -5.06 19.73 0.86
N TYR A 123 -6.22 19.04 0.86
CA TYR A 123 -7.54 19.67 0.87
C TYR A 123 -7.79 20.46 2.15
N ALA A 124 -7.42 19.90 3.30
CA ALA A 124 -7.48 20.59 4.58
C ALA A 124 -6.57 21.83 4.64
N MET A 125 -5.50 21.86 3.85
CA MET A 125 -4.62 23.03 3.67
C MET A 125 -5.15 24.05 2.64
N GLY A 126 -6.34 23.83 2.08
CA GLY A 126 -6.97 24.69 1.08
C GLY A 126 -6.48 24.46 -0.35
N MET A 127 -5.65 23.44 -0.59
CA MET A 127 -5.26 23.06 -1.95
C MET A 127 -6.38 22.22 -2.56
N ARG A 128 -6.98 22.67 -3.66
CA ARG A 128 -7.96 21.89 -4.43
C ARG A 128 -7.38 21.58 -5.81
N PRO A 129 -7.81 20.48 -6.46
CA PRO A 129 -7.44 20.23 -7.85
C PRO A 129 -7.86 21.44 -8.68
N VAL A 130 -6.92 22.03 -9.39
CA VAL A 130 -7.22 23.08 -10.36
C VAL A 130 -7.70 22.39 -11.62
N GLU A 131 -8.79 22.86 -12.21
CA GLU A 131 -9.17 22.41 -13.56
C GLU A 131 -7.95 22.55 -14.47
N PRO A 132 -7.61 21.53 -15.28
CA PRO A 132 -6.48 21.63 -16.19
C PRO A 132 -6.61 22.90 -17.01
N VAL A 133 -5.61 23.78 -16.91
CA VAL A 133 -5.57 24.98 -17.74
C VAL A 133 -5.51 24.50 -19.19
N GLU A 134 -6.59 24.72 -19.94
CA GLU A 134 -6.56 24.55 -21.39
C GLU A 134 -5.53 25.54 -21.94
N LEU A 135 -4.34 25.02 -22.26
CA LEU A 135 -3.33 25.80 -22.96
C LEU A 135 -3.91 26.13 -24.34
N ALA A 136 -4.19 27.41 -24.56
CA ALA A 136 -4.70 27.88 -25.85
C ALA A 136 -3.76 27.39 -26.97
N ALA A 137 -4.32 26.64 -27.92
CA ALA A 137 -3.58 26.13 -29.09
C ALA A 137 -3.12 27.23 -30.07
N VAL A 138 -3.33 28.50 -29.73
CA VAL A 138 -2.97 29.64 -30.56
C VAL A 138 -1.51 30.00 -30.26
N PRO A 139 -0.57 29.86 -31.22
CA PRO A 139 0.81 30.28 -31.00
C PRO A 139 0.85 31.80 -30.80
N VAL A 140 1.11 32.23 -29.56
CA VAL A 140 1.33 33.63 -29.24
C VAL A 140 2.69 34.03 -29.84
N ARG A 141 2.68 34.84 -30.90
CA ARG A 141 3.92 35.44 -31.43
C ARG A 141 4.43 36.47 -30.44
N VAL A 142 5.49 36.12 -29.72
CA VAL A 142 6.24 37.05 -28.89
C VAL A 142 7.11 37.91 -29.80
N ASN A 143 6.79 39.20 -29.94
CA ASN A 143 7.73 40.15 -30.55
C ASN A 143 8.87 40.37 -29.57
N ARG A 144 10.08 39.91 -29.94
CA ARG A 144 11.31 40.29 -29.23
C ARG A 144 11.64 41.76 -29.56
N PRO A 145 12.13 42.53 -28.59
CA PRO A 145 12.58 43.91 -28.80
C PRO A 145 13.80 43.98 -29.71
#